data_AF-A7SVH3-F1
#
_entry.id   AF-A7SVH3-F1
#
_cell.length_a   1.000
_cell.length_b   1.000
_cell.length_c   1.000
_cell.angle_alpha   90.00
_cell.angle_beta   90.00
_cell.angle_gamma   90.00
#
_symmetry.space_group_name_H-M   'P 1'
#
loop_
_entity.id
_entity.type
_entity.pdbx_description
1 polymer ?
#
loop_
_entity_poly.entity_id
_entity_poly.type
_entity_poly.pdbx_seq_one_letter_code
_entity_poly.pdbx_strand_id
1 'polypeptide(L)'
;CTSCIPGLVLSEKGGVCESECSKGRYKSGDACKPCHVSCNACRGPAKGDCLRCNPGHVYFKHTCVTECPEGTFVDDSDGADARRCRPCHAACRTCTGLSVDECTSCSKHLFLQKTSCVLQCSAAYEPDSSSMLCKPCEKSC
;
A
#
# COMPACT_ATOMS: atom_id res chain seq x y z
N CYS A 1 -13.92 37.72 -9.11
CA CYS A 1 -12.47 37.61 -9.28
C CYS A 1 -12.18 36.95 -10.62
N THR A 2 -11.40 37.58 -11.50
CA THR A 2 -10.98 37.04 -12.82
C THR A 2 -9.49 36.70 -12.87
N SER A 3 -8.70 37.16 -11.89
CA SER A 3 -7.26 36.92 -11.76
C SER A 3 -6.86 36.89 -10.30
N CYS A 4 -5.99 35.97 -9.91
CA CYS A 4 -5.53 35.83 -8.53
C CYS A 4 -4.14 36.43 -8.33
N ILE A 5 -3.83 36.85 -7.09
CA ILE A 5 -2.47 37.24 -6.72
C ILE A 5 -1.51 36.05 -6.87
N PRO A 6 -0.21 36.29 -7.15
CA PRO A 6 0.79 35.23 -7.26
C PRO A 6 0.74 34.29 -6.05
N GLY A 7 0.67 32.99 -6.32
CA GLY A 7 0.54 31.97 -5.26
C GLY A 7 -0.87 31.41 -5.07
N LEU A 8 -1.92 32.07 -5.59
CA LEU A 8 -3.29 31.55 -5.56
C LEU A 8 -3.76 31.11 -6.94
N VAL A 9 -4.70 30.16 -6.96
CA VAL A 9 -5.34 29.60 -8.16
C VAL A 9 -6.83 29.94 -8.16
N LEU A 10 -7.38 30.28 -9.34
CA LEU A 10 -8.81 30.56 -9.46
C LEU A 10 -9.61 29.25 -9.37
N SER A 11 -10.61 29.22 -8.50
CA SER A 11 -11.50 28.07 -8.30
C SER A 11 -12.28 27.73 -9.59
N GLU A 12 -12.70 26.46 -9.76
CA GLU A 12 -13.45 26.00 -10.95
C GLU A 12 -14.75 26.78 -11.18
N LYS A 13 -15.42 27.22 -10.11
CA LYS A 13 -16.66 28.00 -10.19
C LYS A 13 -16.42 29.48 -10.53
N GLY A 14 -15.15 29.88 -10.65
CA GLY A 14 -14.74 31.28 -10.76
C GLY A 14 -15.01 32.04 -9.46
N GLY A 15 -14.50 33.28 -9.38
CA GLY A 15 -14.85 34.19 -8.30
C GLY A 15 -14.05 34.07 -7.00
N VAL A 16 -13.46 32.90 -6.71
CA VAL A 16 -12.68 32.64 -5.48
C VAL A 16 -11.24 32.22 -5.84
N CYS A 17 -10.27 32.78 -5.14
CA CYS A 17 -8.86 32.40 -5.24
C CYS A 17 -8.48 31.50 -4.06
N GLU A 18 -8.00 30.30 -4.36
CA GLU A 18 -7.67 29.28 -3.37
C GLU A 18 -6.15 29.04 -3.38
N SER A 19 -5.57 28.69 -2.23
CA SER A 19 -4.14 28.35 -2.15
C SER A 19 -3.84 26.94 -2.67
N GLU A 20 -4.86 26.08 -2.70
CA GLU A 20 -4.77 24.70 -3.14
C GLU A 20 -5.80 24.42 -4.24
N CYS A 21 -5.46 23.47 -5.11
CA CYS A 21 -6.40 22.96 -6.09
C CYS A 21 -7.39 22.00 -5.42
N SER A 22 -8.60 21.92 -5.97
CA SER A 22 -9.59 20.92 -5.57
C SER A 22 -9.04 19.48 -5.71
N LYS A 23 -9.65 18.53 -5.00
CA LYS A 23 -9.27 17.10 -5.06
C LYS A 23 -9.20 16.61 -6.53
N GLY A 24 -8.21 15.77 -6.81
CA GLY A 24 -7.96 15.23 -8.14
C GLY A 24 -7.22 16.19 -9.08
N ARG A 25 -6.71 17.32 -8.58
CA ARG A 25 -5.93 18.29 -9.36
C ARG A 25 -4.63 18.67 -8.64
N TYR A 26 -3.65 19.12 -9.42
CA TYR A 26 -2.40 19.69 -8.94
C TYR A 26 -2.19 21.09 -9.50
N LYS A 27 -1.42 21.88 -8.77
CA LYS A 27 -1.07 23.25 -9.17
C LYS A 27 0.05 23.23 -10.22
N SER A 28 -0.20 23.87 -11.35
CA SER A 28 0.74 24.03 -12.46
C SER A 28 0.82 25.51 -12.82
N GLY A 29 1.70 26.26 -12.14
CA GLY A 29 1.72 27.72 -12.19
C GLY A 29 0.49 28.30 -11.51
N ASP A 30 -0.28 29.13 -12.21
CA ASP A 30 -1.52 29.75 -11.71
C ASP A 30 -2.79 28.96 -12.09
N ALA A 31 -2.64 27.74 -12.59
CA ALA A 31 -3.74 26.88 -13.02
C ALA A 31 -3.76 25.53 -12.29
N CYS A 32 -4.96 24.97 -12.13
CA CYS A 32 -5.17 23.63 -11.60
C CYS A 32 -5.38 22.62 -12.73
N LYS A 33 -4.42 21.70 -12.89
CA LYS A 33 -4.48 20.64 -13.90
C LYS A 33 -4.91 19.31 -13.27
N PRO A 34 -5.61 18.44 -14.01
CA PRO A 34 -6.05 17.16 -13.48
C PRO A 34 -4.88 16.23 -13.18
N CYS A 35 -5.01 15.44 -12.12
CA CYS A 35 -4.15 14.32 -11.82
C CYS A 35 -4.41 13.14 -12.78
N HIS A 36 -3.55 12.12 -12.73
CA HIS A 36 -3.89 10.81 -13.27
C HIS A 36 -5.18 10.28 -12.61
N VAL A 37 -6.02 9.57 -13.37
CA VAL A 37 -7.36 9.11 -12.97
C VAL A 37 -7.39 8.24 -11.70
N SER A 38 -6.27 7.64 -11.32
CA SER A 38 -6.13 6.84 -10.11
C SER A 38 -5.83 7.66 -8.85
N CYS A 39 -5.39 8.91 -8.98
CA CYS A 39 -4.99 9.75 -7.84
C CYS A 39 -6.14 10.66 -7.38
N ASN A 40 -6.33 10.76 -6.06
CA ASN A 40 -7.17 11.79 -5.44
C ASN A 40 -6.38 13.07 -5.11
N ALA A 41 -5.06 12.97 -4.98
CA ALA A 41 -4.14 14.10 -4.89
C ALA A 41 -2.83 13.71 -5.58
N CYS A 42 -2.17 14.66 -6.24
CA CYS A 42 -0.93 14.42 -6.97
C CYS A 42 -0.05 15.68 -6.99
N ARG A 43 1.23 15.49 -7.31
CA ARG A 43 2.18 16.59 -7.57
C ARG A 43 2.35 16.93 -9.06
N GLY A 44 1.76 16.11 -9.93
CA GLY A 44 1.96 16.15 -11.37
C GLY A 44 0.99 15.23 -12.10
N PRO A 45 1.00 15.25 -13.45
CA PRO A 45 0.00 14.56 -14.25
C PRO A 45 0.28 13.06 -14.41
N ALA A 46 1.50 12.60 -14.08
CA ALA A 46 1.89 11.22 -14.32
C ALA A 46 1.28 10.26 -13.27
N LYS A 47 1.12 8.99 -13.66
CA LYS A 47 0.68 7.91 -12.73
C LYS A 47 1.59 7.78 -11.50
N GLY A 48 2.88 8.12 -11.63
CA GLY A 48 3.88 8.11 -10.56
C GLY A 48 3.99 9.40 -9.74
N ASP A 49 3.04 10.32 -9.90
CA ASP A 49 2.96 11.56 -9.14
C ASP A 49 1.83 11.56 -8.11
N CYS A 50 1.20 10.41 -7.85
CA CYS A 50 0.14 10.33 -6.85
C CYS A 50 0.72 10.59 -5.45
N LEU A 51 -0.02 11.34 -4.66
CA LEU A 51 0.18 11.56 -3.23
C LEU A 51 -0.91 10.86 -2.40
N ARG A 52 -2.13 10.79 -2.94
CA ARG A 52 -3.26 10.02 -2.39
C ARG A 52 -4.03 9.36 -3.50
N CYS A 53 -4.65 8.23 -3.18
CA CYS A 53 -5.39 7.42 -4.14
C CYS A 53 -6.89 7.68 -4.06
N ASN A 54 -7.58 7.49 -5.19
CA ASN A 54 -9.03 7.46 -5.19
C ASN A 54 -9.55 6.24 -4.40
N PRO A 55 -10.79 6.29 -3.88
CA PRO A 55 -11.40 5.14 -3.23
C PRO A 55 -11.29 3.86 -4.08
N GLY A 56 -11.04 2.72 -3.42
CA GLY A 56 -10.80 1.44 -4.09
C GLY A 56 -9.38 1.23 -4.63
N HIS A 57 -8.50 2.22 -4.51
CA HIS A 57 -7.08 2.07 -4.81
C HIS A 57 -6.23 2.20 -3.54
N VAL A 58 -5.04 1.61 -3.59
CA VAL A 58 -4.06 1.55 -2.50
C VAL A 58 -2.76 2.22 -2.97
N TYR A 59 -2.17 3.04 -2.10
CA TYR A 59 -0.95 3.75 -2.42
C TYR A 59 0.28 2.83 -2.41
N PHE A 60 1.05 2.83 -3.50
CA PHE A 60 2.32 2.10 -3.59
C PHE A 60 3.35 2.88 -4.43
N LYS A 61 4.47 3.27 -3.81
CA LYS A 61 5.61 3.96 -4.48
C LYS A 61 5.17 5.10 -5.42
N HIS A 62 4.38 6.05 -4.92
CA HIS A 62 3.81 7.18 -5.67
C HIS A 62 2.81 6.83 -6.78
N THR A 63 2.37 5.58 -6.85
CA THR A 63 1.31 5.12 -7.74
C THR A 63 0.12 4.63 -6.93
N CYS A 64 -1.01 4.50 -7.59
CA CYS A 64 -2.22 3.92 -7.03
C CYS A 64 -2.52 2.62 -7.76
N VAL A 65 -2.59 1.53 -7.00
CA VAL A 65 -2.82 0.16 -7.48
C VAL A 65 -4.10 -0.40 -6.87
N THR A 66 -4.75 -1.36 -7.53
CA THR A 66 -5.94 -2.03 -6.97
C THR A 66 -5.56 -3.12 -5.98
N GLU A 67 -4.41 -3.76 -6.20
CA GLU A 67 -3.88 -4.84 -5.37
C GLU A 67 -2.41 -4.57 -5.04
N CYS A 68 -2.02 -4.93 -3.82
CA CYS A 68 -0.62 -4.82 -3.40
C CYS A 68 0.21 -5.93 -4.03
N PRO A 69 1.42 -5.61 -4.55
CA PRO A 69 2.29 -6.62 -5.13
C PRO A 69 2.76 -7.63 -4.07
N GLU A 70 3.17 -8.82 -4.52
CA GLU A 70 3.70 -9.87 -3.65
C GLU A 70 4.85 -9.34 -2.77
N GLY A 71 4.90 -9.81 -1.51
CA GLY A 71 5.82 -9.29 -0.50
C GLY A 71 5.34 -8.00 0.18
N THR A 72 4.15 -7.52 -0.15
CA THR A 72 3.50 -6.40 0.53
C THR A 72 2.06 -6.75 0.90
N PHE A 73 1.52 -6.06 1.90
CA PHE A 73 0.12 -6.18 2.33
C PHE A 73 -0.52 -4.79 2.39
N VAL A 74 -1.87 -4.74 2.38
CA VAL A 74 -2.60 -3.49 2.53
C VAL A 74 -2.61 -3.10 4.01
N ASP A 75 -1.99 -1.97 4.33
CA ASP A 75 -2.08 -1.32 5.62
C ASP A 75 -3.14 -0.22 5.57
N ASP A 76 -4.18 -0.36 6.38
CA ASP A 76 -5.29 0.57 6.55
C ASP A 76 -5.39 1.14 7.99
N SER A 77 -4.32 0.97 8.79
CA SER A 77 -4.25 1.45 10.17
C SER A 77 -4.39 2.98 10.32
N ASP A 78 -3.95 3.74 9.33
CA ASP A 78 -4.05 5.21 9.26
C ASP A 78 -5.42 5.70 8.73
N GLY A 79 -6.38 4.78 8.52
CA GLY A 79 -7.73 5.04 8.04
C GLY A 79 -7.93 4.76 6.54
N ALA A 80 -9.21 4.71 6.13
CA ALA A 80 -9.60 4.29 4.77
C ALA A 80 -9.04 5.18 3.65
N ASP A 81 -8.76 6.45 3.92
CA ASP A 81 -8.20 7.41 2.96
C ASP A 81 -6.65 7.36 2.87
N ALA A 82 -6.01 6.57 3.73
CA ALA A 82 -4.55 6.46 3.85
C ALA A 82 -4.03 5.05 3.53
N ARG A 83 -4.88 4.19 2.93
CA ARG A 83 -4.51 2.81 2.58
C ARG A 83 -3.25 2.76 1.72
N ARG A 84 -2.27 2.00 2.16
CA ARG A 84 -0.98 1.88 1.46
C ARG A 84 -0.45 0.45 1.51
N CYS A 85 0.30 0.07 0.49
CA CYS A 85 1.01 -1.20 0.50
C CYS A 85 2.28 -1.05 1.35
N ARG A 86 2.42 -1.90 2.37
CA ARG A 86 3.62 -1.98 3.21
C ARG A 86 4.33 -3.31 3.03
N PRO A 87 5.67 -3.32 3.09
CA PRO A 87 6.42 -4.56 2.98
C PRO A 87 6.13 -5.49 4.15
N CYS A 88 6.06 -6.79 3.84
CA CYS A 88 6.06 -7.84 4.85
C CYS A 88 7.38 -7.88 5.63
N HIS A 89 7.37 -8.56 6.78
CA HIS A 89 8.61 -8.92 7.46
C HIS A 89 9.49 -9.77 6.53
N ALA A 90 10.83 -9.64 6.62
CA ALA A 90 11.77 -10.26 5.68
C ALA A 90 11.72 -11.81 5.64
N ALA A 91 11.25 -12.42 6.73
CA ALA A 91 11.03 -13.87 6.80
C ALA A 91 9.79 -14.33 6.00
N CYS A 92 8.81 -13.45 5.80
CA CYS A 92 7.59 -13.75 5.07
C CYS A 92 7.76 -13.46 3.57
N ARG A 93 7.20 -14.33 2.75
CA ARG A 93 6.97 -14.07 1.32
C ARG A 93 5.64 -13.38 1.08
N THR A 94 4.61 -13.76 1.82
CA THR A 94 3.31 -13.07 1.89
C THR A 94 2.89 -12.95 3.35
N CYS A 95 2.13 -11.91 3.69
CA CYS A 95 1.75 -11.59 5.05
C CYS A 95 0.40 -10.89 5.12
N THR A 96 -0.17 -10.81 6.32
CA THR A 96 -1.36 -9.99 6.65
C THR A 96 -1.01 -8.76 7.46
N GLY A 97 0.24 -8.63 7.92
CA GLY A 97 0.69 -7.52 8.74
C GLY A 97 2.21 -7.34 8.73
N LEU A 98 2.70 -6.50 9.63
CA LEU A 98 4.13 -6.12 9.70
C LEU A 98 4.95 -7.09 10.54
N SER A 99 4.30 -7.85 11.41
CA SER A 99 5.00 -8.68 12.39
C SER A 99 5.54 -9.98 11.77
N VAL A 100 6.53 -10.56 12.45
CA VAL A 100 7.14 -11.84 12.07
C VAL A 100 6.18 -13.03 12.22
N ASP A 101 5.12 -12.86 13.01
CA ASP A 101 4.05 -13.82 13.28
C ASP A 101 2.75 -13.50 12.53
N GLU A 102 2.83 -12.71 11.45
CA GLU A 102 1.70 -12.42 10.55
C GLU A 102 1.99 -12.87 9.11
N CYS A 103 2.81 -13.91 8.95
CA CYS A 103 3.10 -14.50 7.65
C CYS A 103 1.98 -15.43 7.19
N THR A 104 1.67 -15.39 5.88
CA THR A 104 0.80 -16.37 5.20
C THR A 104 1.58 -17.31 4.29
N SER A 105 2.82 -16.94 3.94
CA SER A 105 3.80 -17.84 3.32
C SER A 105 5.21 -17.36 3.63
N CYS A 106 6.18 -18.26 3.53
CA CYS A 106 7.55 -17.98 3.91
C CYS A 106 8.48 -17.77 2.72
N SER A 107 9.54 -17.00 2.98
CA SER A 107 10.69 -16.91 2.07
C SER A 107 11.32 -18.29 1.86
N LYS A 108 12.11 -18.43 0.78
CA LYS A 108 12.74 -19.71 0.43
C LYS A 108 13.49 -20.31 1.63
N HIS A 109 13.39 -21.63 1.80
CA HIS A 109 14.04 -22.41 2.86
C HIS A 109 13.51 -22.23 4.28
N LEU A 110 12.37 -21.55 4.46
CA LEU A 110 11.66 -21.46 5.73
C LEU A 110 10.35 -22.23 5.67
N PHE A 111 9.94 -22.77 6.81
CA PHE A 111 8.66 -23.47 6.97
C PHE A 111 7.67 -22.55 7.69
N LEU A 112 6.43 -22.49 7.20
CA LEU A 112 5.37 -21.78 7.89
C LEU A 112 4.83 -22.65 9.01
N GLN A 113 4.96 -22.17 10.24
CA GLN A 113 4.37 -22.76 11.43
C GLN A 113 3.32 -21.79 11.99
N LYS A 114 2.04 -22.16 11.84
CA LYS A 114 0.89 -21.29 12.12
C LYS A 114 0.96 -20.01 11.29
N THR A 115 1.50 -18.93 11.85
CA THR A 115 1.64 -17.62 11.20
C THR A 115 3.08 -17.09 11.24
N SER A 116 4.03 -17.89 11.72
CA SER A 116 5.45 -17.53 11.81
C SER A 116 6.30 -18.39 10.88
N CYS A 117 7.33 -17.79 10.29
CA CYS A 117 8.29 -18.50 9.44
C CYS A 117 9.51 -18.92 10.25
N VAL A 118 9.80 -20.22 10.27
CA VAL A 118 10.88 -20.82 11.07
C VAL A 118 11.81 -21.67 10.21
N LEU A 119 13.07 -21.77 10.61
CA LEU A 119 14.05 -22.67 9.97
C LEU A 119 13.82 -24.13 10.33
N GLN A 120 13.35 -24.38 11.56
CA GLN A 120 13.08 -25.71 12.08
C GLN A 120 11.72 -25.71 12.77
N CYS A 121 10.94 -26.76 12.52
CA CYS A 121 9.66 -26.96 13.18
C CYS A 121 9.88 -27.33 14.66
N SER A 122 9.02 -26.83 15.55
CA SER A 122 9.07 -27.19 16.97
C SER A 122 8.69 -28.66 17.18
N ALA A 123 9.07 -29.27 18.31
CA ALA A 123 8.93 -30.70 18.61
C ALA A 123 7.53 -31.34 18.35
N ALA A 124 6.45 -30.56 18.33
CA ALA A 124 5.10 -31.08 18.00
C ALA A 124 4.78 -31.11 16.49
N TYR A 125 5.74 -30.78 15.62
CA TYR A 125 5.54 -30.58 14.18
C TYR A 125 6.66 -31.20 13.35
N GLU A 126 6.30 -31.73 12.18
CA GLU A 126 7.22 -32.25 11.15
C GLU A 126 7.29 -31.30 9.94
N PRO A 127 8.47 -31.12 9.33
CA PRO A 127 8.63 -30.31 8.12
C PRO A 127 8.10 -31.03 6.87
N ASP A 128 7.10 -30.44 6.22
CA ASP A 128 6.66 -30.88 4.89
C ASP A 128 7.37 -30.06 3.80
N SER A 129 8.38 -30.67 3.18
CA SER A 129 9.16 -30.05 2.11
C SER A 129 8.34 -29.80 0.82
N SER A 130 7.21 -30.48 0.64
CA SER A 130 6.35 -30.30 -0.55
C SER A 130 5.51 -29.03 -0.46
N SER A 131 5.06 -28.68 0.76
CA SER A 131 4.21 -27.51 1.01
C SER A 131 4.92 -26.38 1.74
N MET A 132 6.16 -26.60 2.20
CA MET A 132 6.93 -25.68 3.06
C MET A 132 6.15 -25.29 4.33
N LEU A 133 5.44 -26.27 4.91
CA LEU A 133 4.64 -26.12 6.13
C LEU A 133 5.19 -27.01 7.24
N CYS A 134 5.09 -26.53 8.48
CA CYS A 134 5.22 -27.38 9.66
C CYS A 134 3.86 -28.03 9.94
N LYS A 135 3.75 -29.35 9.72
CA LYS A 135 2.52 -30.11 9.96
C LYS A 135 2.56 -30.74 11.36
N PRO A 136 1.48 -30.68 12.14
CA PRO A 136 1.46 -31.29 13.47
C PRO A 136 1.64 -32.80 13.37
N CYS A 137 2.38 -33.39 14.31
CA CYS A 137 2.55 -34.85 14.36
C CYS A 137 1.22 -35.53 14.75
N GLU A 138 0.76 -36.51 13.98
CA GLU A 138 -0.45 -37.30 14.32
C GLU A 138 -0.19 -38.37 15.40
N LYS A 139 1.07 -38.71 15.65
CA LYS A 139 1.55 -39.59 16.74
C LYS A 139 2.81 -38.94 17.32
N SER A 140 3.05 -39.08 18.62
CA SER A 140 4.19 -38.43 19.30
C SER A 140 5.49 -38.53 18.48
N CYS A 141 5.89 -37.37 17.97
CA CYS A 141 7.28 -36.98 17.82
C CYS A 141 7.77 -36.54 19.22
#